data_AF-A0A3S0ZEU8-F1
#
_entry.id   AF-A0A3S0ZEU8-F1
#
_cell.length_a   1.000
_cell.length_b   1.000
_cell.length_c   1.000
_cell.angle_alpha   90.00
_cell.angle_beta   90.00
_cell.angle_gamma   90.00
#
_symmetry.space_group_name_H-M   'P 1'
#
loop_
_entity.id
_entity.type
_entity.pdbx_description
1 polymer ?
#
loop_
_entity_poly.entity_id
_entity_poly.type
_entity_poly.pdbx_seq_one_letter_code
_entity_poly.pdbx_strand_id
1 'polypeptide(L)'
;MQYDQAGTPIVIVEQAKAQDLSEVIRLAPALSDPHWVRAYARVANHLAQGDKFSLIVDPAAFEAEYRAAFEAEDPDEVPQAGVMRLRNFGMPDFAAIKPPEMQGGTLVYFARNTFMGIPYRAVMPEGGQPEYEPVAMVE
;
A
#
# COMPACT_ATOMS: atom_id res chain seq x y z
N MET A 1 13.14 -2.08 -1.21
CA MET A 1 13.23 -1.04 -2.25
C MET A 1 14.32 -0.04 -1.86
N GLN A 2 14.65 0.94 -2.71
CA GLN A 2 15.78 1.86 -2.47
C GLN A 2 15.36 3.33 -2.59
N TYR A 3 16.24 4.21 -2.11
CA TYR A 3 16.14 5.65 -2.25
C TYR A 3 17.40 6.20 -2.90
N ASP A 4 17.28 7.31 -3.62
CA ASP A 4 18.45 8.08 -4.03
C ASP A 4 19.02 8.91 -2.87
N GLN A 5 20.09 9.68 -3.14
CA GLN A 5 20.76 10.50 -2.13
C GLN A 5 19.89 11.64 -1.58
N ALA A 6 18.83 12.04 -2.31
CA ALA A 6 17.87 13.05 -1.87
C ALA A 6 16.69 12.44 -1.10
N GLY A 7 16.64 11.11 -0.93
CA GLY A 7 15.54 10.42 -0.28
C GLY A 7 14.34 10.19 -1.21
N THR A 8 14.51 10.29 -2.54
CA THR A 8 13.46 9.98 -3.51
C THR A 8 13.36 8.46 -3.69
N PRO A 9 12.17 7.85 -3.62
CA PRO A 9 11.98 6.44 -3.93
C PRO A 9 12.49 6.08 -5.33
N ILE A 10 13.30 5.03 -5.43
CA ILE A 10 13.78 4.48 -6.70
C ILE A 10 13.63 2.97 -6.77
N VAL A 11 13.57 2.44 -7.98
CA VAL A 11 13.71 1.01 -8.28
C VAL A 11 14.97 0.81 -9.11
N ILE A 12 15.75 -0.22 -8.76
CA ILE A 12 16.93 -0.61 -9.53
C ILE A 12 16.57 -1.85 -10.34
N VAL A 13 16.71 -1.75 -11.65
CA VAL A 13 16.62 -2.88 -12.59
C VAL A 13 18.02 -3.10 -13.13
N GLU A 14 18.63 -4.23 -12.75
CA GLU A 14 20.04 -4.54 -12.99
C GLU A 14 20.98 -3.46 -12.42
N GLN A 15 21.39 -2.50 -13.24
CA GLN A 15 22.26 -1.38 -12.87
C GLN A 15 21.63 0.00 -13.13
N ALA A 16 20.44 0.04 -13.73
CA ALA A 16 19.72 1.26 -14.04
C ALA A 16 18.77 1.63 -12.90
N LYS A 17 18.68 2.92 -12.61
CA LYS A 17 17.73 3.48 -11.63
C LYS A 17 16.51 4.00 -12.38
N ALA A 18 15.34 3.68 -11.87
CA ALA A 18 14.06 4.21 -12.34
C ALA A 18 13.37 4.97 -11.21
N GLN A 19 12.85 6.15 -11.53
CA GLN A 19 12.10 7.02 -10.60
C GLN A 19 10.59 7.01 -10.87
N ASP A 20 10.16 6.45 -11.99
CA ASP A 20 8.76 6.28 -12.33
C ASP A 20 8.49 4.90 -12.93
N LEU A 21 7.21 4.55 -12.96
CA LEU A 21 6.75 3.23 -13.36
C LEU A 21 6.95 2.97 -14.86
N SER A 22 6.85 4.01 -15.69
CA SER A 22 7.08 3.92 -17.13
C SER A 22 8.52 3.52 -17.43
N GLU A 23 9.48 4.10 -16.71
CA GLU A 23 10.88 3.73 -16.82
C GLU A 23 11.13 2.30 -16.32
N VAL A 24 10.49 1.88 -15.22
CA VAL A 24 10.58 0.48 -14.75
C VAL A 24 10.08 -0.48 -15.83
N ILE A 25 8.91 -0.23 -16.44
CA ILE A 25 8.37 -1.11 -17.49
C ILE A 25 9.26 -1.11 -18.73
N ARG A 26 9.88 0.02 -19.09
CA ARG A 26 10.85 0.08 -20.18
C ARG A 26 12.09 -0.80 -19.90
N LEU A 27 12.57 -0.80 -18.65
CA LEU A 27 13.76 -1.56 -18.24
C LEU A 27 13.45 -3.04 -17.97
N ALA A 28 12.25 -3.35 -17.49
CA ALA A 28 11.77 -4.70 -17.18
C ALA A 28 10.37 -4.93 -17.78
N PRO A 29 10.24 -5.12 -19.10
CA PRO A 29 8.94 -5.25 -19.76
C PRO A 29 8.09 -6.41 -19.25
N ALA A 30 8.71 -7.49 -18.76
CA ALA A 30 8.00 -8.63 -18.20
C ALA A 30 7.10 -8.25 -17.00
N LEU A 31 7.39 -7.14 -16.30
CA LEU A 31 6.60 -6.70 -15.14
C LEU A 31 5.18 -6.25 -15.52
N SER A 32 4.91 -5.95 -16.80
CA SER A 32 3.54 -5.65 -17.27
C SER A 32 2.66 -6.89 -17.45
N ASP A 33 3.24 -8.10 -17.39
CA ASP A 33 2.46 -9.33 -17.43
C ASP A 33 1.63 -9.46 -16.14
N PRO A 34 0.30 -9.74 -16.22
CA PRO A 34 -0.57 -9.92 -15.06
C PRO A 34 -0.07 -10.96 -14.05
N HIS A 35 0.74 -11.94 -14.47
CA HIS A 35 1.41 -12.87 -13.57
C HIS A 35 2.23 -12.17 -12.47
N TRP A 36 2.80 -11.00 -12.78
CA TRP A 36 3.62 -10.21 -11.88
C TRP A 36 2.86 -9.07 -11.18
N VAL A 37 1.53 -9.06 -11.19
CA VAL A 37 0.72 -7.96 -10.64
C VAL A 37 1.08 -7.56 -9.21
N ARG A 38 1.48 -8.52 -8.36
CA ARG A 38 1.94 -8.24 -6.99
C ARG A 38 3.26 -7.47 -6.95
N ALA A 39 4.19 -7.82 -7.82
CA ALA A 39 5.46 -7.12 -7.95
C ALA A 39 5.24 -5.73 -8.56
N TYR A 40 4.37 -5.63 -9.57
CA TYR A 40 3.99 -4.37 -10.17
C TYR A 40 3.36 -3.41 -9.15
N ALA A 41 2.41 -3.89 -8.35
CA ALA A 41 1.80 -3.11 -7.27
C ALA A 41 2.79 -2.67 -6.20
N ARG A 42 3.76 -3.53 -5.85
CA ARG A 42 4.81 -3.20 -4.90
C ARG A 42 5.69 -2.06 -5.42
N VAL A 43 6.05 -2.10 -6.69
CA VAL A 43 6.83 -1.05 -7.34
C VAL A 43 6.04 0.25 -7.42
N ALA A 44 4.80 0.20 -7.89
CA ALA A 44 3.91 1.36 -7.97
C ALA A 44 3.73 2.04 -6.60
N ASN A 45 3.47 1.26 -5.55
CA ASN A 45 3.34 1.76 -4.19
C ASN A 45 4.63 2.43 -3.69
N HIS A 46 5.78 1.79 -3.92
CA HIS A 46 7.08 2.37 -3.50
C HIS A 46 7.38 3.68 -4.18
N LEU A 47 7.23 3.74 -5.51
CA LEU A 47 7.53 4.96 -6.26
C LEU A 47 6.62 6.12 -5.85
N ALA A 48 5.36 5.83 -5.52
CA ALA A 48 4.40 6.85 -5.11
C ALA A 48 4.53 7.29 -3.64
N GLN A 49 4.75 6.36 -2.71
CA GLN A 49 4.64 6.62 -1.26
C GLN A 49 5.90 6.27 -0.46
N GLY A 50 6.89 5.60 -1.06
CA GLY A 50 8.04 5.05 -0.34
C GLY A 50 7.59 4.16 0.83
N ASP A 51 8.23 4.35 1.99
CA ASP A 51 7.93 3.58 3.21
C ASP A 51 6.75 4.15 4.02
N LYS A 52 6.08 5.20 3.54
CA LYS A 52 4.87 5.73 4.20
C LYS A 52 3.70 4.75 4.09
N PHE A 53 3.73 3.89 3.08
CA PHE A 53 2.70 2.90 2.82
C PHE A 53 3.33 1.54 2.54
N SER A 54 2.80 0.51 3.17
CA SER A 54 3.21 -0.88 2.95
C SER A 54 2.12 -1.64 2.21
N LEU A 55 2.47 -2.32 1.12
CA LEU A 55 1.51 -3.09 0.33
C LEU A 55 0.91 -4.23 1.16
N ILE A 56 -0.41 -4.33 1.17
CA ILE A 56 -1.13 -5.46 1.76
C ILE A 56 -1.18 -6.59 0.73
N VAL A 57 -0.29 -7.57 0.89
CA VAL A 57 -0.18 -8.71 -0.04
C VAL A 57 -1.08 -9.88 0.37
N ASP A 58 -1.30 -10.04 1.67
CA ASP A 58 -2.15 -11.06 2.26
C ASP A 58 -3.21 -10.37 3.13
N PRO A 59 -4.43 -10.16 2.58
CA PRO A 59 -5.50 -9.51 3.32
C PRO A 59 -5.90 -10.23 4.60
N ALA A 60 -5.84 -11.56 4.64
CA ALA A 60 -6.22 -12.34 5.82
C ALA A 60 -5.19 -12.18 6.94
N ALA A 61 -3.89 -12.19 6.60
CA ALA A 61 -2.84 -11.90 7.56
C ALA A 61 -2.94 -10.47 8.11
N PHE A 62 -3.21 -9.49 7.23
CA PHE A 62 -3.42 -8.10 7.64
C PHE A 62 -4.63 -7.95 8.57
N GLU A 63 -5.76 -8.59 8.26
CA GLU A 63 -6.94 -8.58 9.12
C GLU A 63 -6.64 -9.14 10.51
N ALA A 64 -5.96 -10.30 10.58
CA ALA A 64 -5.59 -10.91 11.84
C ALA A 64 -4.68 -9.99 12.68
N GLU A 65 -3.66 -9.37 12.06
CA GLU A 65 -2.77 -8.42 12.72
C GLU A 65 -3.53 -7.19 13.22
N TYR A 66 -4.40 -6.61 12.38
CA TYR A 66 -5.16 -5.42 12.73
C TYR A 66 -6.10 -5.68 13.91
N ARG A 67 -6.87 -6.79 13.86
CA ARG A 67 -7.79 -7.16 14.94
C ARG A 67 -7.05 -7.39 16.26
N ALA A 68 -5.93 -8.11 16.22
CA ALA A 68 -5.11 -8.35 17.41
C ALA A 68 -4.60 -7.03 18.02
N ALA A 69 -4.13 -6.09 17.19
CA ALA A 69 -3.69 -4.78 17.65
C ALA A 69 -4.84 -3.95 18.22
N PHE A 70 -6.00 -3.96 17.56
CA PHE A 70 -7.20 -3.24 18.00
C PHE A 70 -7.73 -3.77 19.34
N GLU A 71 -7.75 -5.09 19.54
CA GLU A 71 -8.20 -5.72 20.78
C GLU A 71 -7.23 -5.51 21.95
N ALA A 72 -5.93 -5.39 21.66
CA ALA A 72 -4.91 -5.13 22.67
C ALA A 72 -4.95 -3.69 23.21
N GLU A 73 -5.57 -2.74 22.50
CA GLU A 73 -5.74 -1.36 22.96
C GLU A 73 -6.82 -1.26 24.04
N ASP A 74 -6.53 -0.55 25.14
CA ASP A 74 -7.44 -0.33 26.27
C ASP A 74 -8.65 0.54 25.84
N PRO A 75 -9.89 0.02 25.83
CA PRO A 75 -11.06 0.79 25.39
C PRO A 75 -11.31 2.06 26.21
N ASP A 76 -10.86 2.11 27.46
CA ASP A 76 -11.09 3.24 28.39
C ASP A 76 -9.92 4.23 28.41
N GLU A 77 -8.83 3.95 27.69
CA GLU A 77 -7.69 4.87 27.61
C GLU A 77 -8.12 6.19 26.94
N VAL A 78 -7.84 7.29 27.61
CA VAL A 78 -8.15 8.64 27.12
C VAL A 78 -7.27 8.96 25.91
N PRO A 79 -7.83 9.41 24.76
CA PRO A 79 -7.04 9.81 23.61
C PRO A 79 -6.01 10.89 23.94
N GLN A 80 -4.75 10.66 23.53
CA GLN A 80 -3.64 11.60 23.72
C GLN A 80 -3.10 12.06 22.38
N ALA A 81 -2.76 13.35 22.28
CA ALA A 81 -2.18 13.91 21.07
C ALA A 81 -0.83 13.23 20.76
N GLY A 82 -0.65 12.78 19.51
CA GLY A 82 0.56 12.10 19.06
C GLY A 82 0.61 10.59 19.32
N VAL A 83 -0.36 10.02 20.06
CA VAL A 83 -0.49 8.56 20.22
C VAL A 83 -1.49 8.05 19.19
N MET A 84 -0.99 7.30 18.20
CA MET A 84 -1.84 6.65 17.21
C MET A 84 -2.46 5.38 17.83
N ARG A 85 -3.78 5.29 17.77
CA ARG A 85 -4.57 4.16 18.25
C ARG A 85 -5.55 3.75 17.17
N LEU A 86 -5.62 2.47 16.85
CA LEU A 86 -6.54 1.93 15.86
C LEU A 86 -8.00 2.17 16.28
N ARG A 87 -8.30 2.10 17.59
CA ARG A 87 -9.62 2.42 18.14
C ARG A 87 -10.10 3.84 17.86
N ASN A 88 -9.20 4.79 17.59
CA ASN A 88 -9.60 6.15 17.18
C ASN A 88 -10.18 6.20 15.75
N PHE A 89 -9.95 5.16 14.96
CA PHE A 89 -10.39 5.07 13.56
C PHE A 89 -11.54 4.07 13.37
N GLY A 90 -11.61 3.01 14.18
CA GLY A 90 -12.60 1.95 14.07
C GLY A 90 -12.08 0.72 13.32
N MET A 91 -12.97 -0.20 12.98
CA MET A 91 -12.60 -1.42 12.27
C MET A 91 -12.74 -1.20 10.76
N PRO A 92 -11.76 -1.50 9.90
CA PRO A 92 -11.94 -1.36 8.46
C PRO A 92 -12.88 -2.44 7.91
N ASP A 93 -13.55 -2.16 6.80
CA ASP A 93 -14.24 -3.18 6.00
C ASP A 93 -13.21 -4.12 5.34
N PHE A 94 -12.79 -5.16 6.05
CA PHE A 94 -11.84 -6.15 5.54
C PHE A 94 -12.39 -6.92 4.33
N ALA A 95 -13.71 -7.01 4.16
CA ALA A 95 -14.29 -7.70 3.00
C ALA A 95 -13.96 -6.95 1.70
N ALA A 96 -13.79 -5.63 1.76
CA ALA A 96 -13.35 -4.81 0.63
C ALA A 96 -11.86 -4.98 0.29
N ILE A 97 -11.02 -5.39 1.24
CA ILE A 97 -9.57 -5.50 1.06
C ILE A 97 -9.23 -6.80 0.30
N LYS A 98 -8.72 -6.65 -0.92
CA LYS A 98 -8.36 -7.77 -1.81
C LYS A 98 -6.87 -7.78 -2.16
N PRO A 99 -6.32 -8.92 -2.62
CA PRO A 99 -4.99 -8.94 -3.20
C PRO A 99 -4.90 -7.99 -4.42
N PRO A 100 -3.70 -7.49 -4.76
CA PRO A 100 -3.51 -6.65 -5.94
C PRO A 100 -3.99 -7.33 -7.22
N GLU A 101 -4.70 -6.60 -8.07
CA GLU A 101 -5.26 -7.12 -9.32
C GLU A 101 -5.33 -6.05 -10.42
N MET A 102 -5.36 -6.50 -11.67
CA MET A 102 -5.60 -5.66 -12.84
C MET A 102 -7.08 -5.76 -13.25
N GLN A 103 -7.78 -4.63 -13.28
CA GLN A 103 -9.15 -4.50 -13.75
C GLN A 103 -9.20 -3.59 -14.98
N GLY A 104 -9.28 -4.18 -16.18
CA GLY A 104 -9.44 -3.41 -17.42
C GLY A 104 -8.36 -2.34 -17.66
N GLY A 105 -7.09 -2.67 -17.40
CA GLY A 105 -5.95 -1.74 -17.51
C GLY A 105 -5.71 -0.89 -16.25
N THR A 106 -6.59 -0.97 -15.26
CA THR A 106 -6.40 -0.28 -13.97
C THR A 106 -5.82 -1.25 -12.96
N LEU A 107 -4.72 -0.88 -12.31
CA LEU A 107 -4.21 -1.60 -11.16
C LEU A 107 -4.99 -1.16 -9.92
N VAL A 108 -5.56 -2.13 -9.19
CA VAL A 108 -6.19 -1.90 -7.89
C VAL A 108 -5.43 -2.71 -6.83
N TYR A 109 -5.05 -2.06 -5.74
CA TYR A 109 -4.39 -2.70 -4.62
C TYR A 109 -4.72 -2.00 -3.30
N PHE A 110 -4.32 -2.61 -2.19
CA PHE A 110 -4.49 -2.04 -0.87
C PHE A 110 -3.13 -1.88 -0.18
N ALA A 111 -2.97 -0.80 0.57
CA ALA A 111 -1.76 -0.53 1.31
C ALA A 111 -2.09 0.01 2.70
N ARG A 112 -1.30 -0.39 3.68
CA ARG A 112 -1.38 0.10 5.06
C ARG A 112 -0.50 1.33 5.20
N ASN A 113 -1.06 2.43 5.68
CA ASN A 113 -0.28 3.58 6.10
C ASN A 113 0.58 3.19 7.31
N THR A 114 1.90 3.34 7.22
CA THR A 114 2.82 2.82 8.25
C THR A 114 2.84 3.64 9.54
N PHE A 115 2.36 4.88 9.50
CA PHE A 115 2.24 5.74 10.67
C PHE A 115 0.91 5.53 11.42
N MET A 116 -0.21 5.54 10.70
CA MET A 116 -1.55 5.41 11.30
C MET A 116 -2.00 3.95 11.48
N GLY A 117 -1.40 3.03 10.75
CA GLY A 117 -1.76 1.61 10.78
C GLY A 117 -3.03 1.24 10.01
N ILE A 118 -3.75 2.21 9.44
CA ILE A 118 -5.02 2.00 8.73
C ILE A 118 -4.83 1.69 7.22
N PRO A 119 -5.74 0.91 6.62
CA PRO A 119 -5.68 0.55 5.21
C PRO A 119 -6.24 1.64 4.29
N TYR A 120 -5.64 1.73 3.11
CA TYR A 120 -6.07 2.56 1.99
C TYR A 120 -6.24 1.69 0.75
N ARG A 121 -7.24 2.01 -0.07
CA ARG A 121 -7.39 1.50 -1.43
C ARG A 121 -6.62 2.41 -2.37
N ALA A 122 -5.82 1.80 -3.24
CA ALA A 122 -5.09 2.50 -4.29
C ALA A 122 -5.62 2.09 -5.66
N VAL A 123 -5.87 3.09 -6.51
CA VAL A 123 -6.30 2.90 -7.89
C VAL A 123 -5.32 3.62 -8.80
N MET A 124 -4.75 2.89 -9.76
CA MET A 124 -3.79 3.43 -10.70
C MET A 124 -4.18 3.05 -12.12
N PRO A 125 -4.60 4.01 -12.96
CA PRO A 125 -4.81 3.73 -14.37
C PRO A 125 -3.47 3.45 -15.06
N GLU A 126 -3.52 2.74 -16.20
CA GLU A 126 -2.33 2.46 -17.01
C GLU A 126 -1.57 3.75 -17.34
N GLY A 127 -0.26 3.77 -17.05
CA GLY A 127 0.61 4.93 -17.26
C GLY A 127 0.37 6.11 -16.30
N GLY A 128 -0.54 5.97 -15.34
CA GLY A 128 -0.85 7.00 -14.35
C GLY A 128 -0.10 6.85 -13.03
N GLN A 129 -0.52 7.65 -12.05
CA GLN A 129 -0.08 7.56 -10.66
C GLN A 129 -1.20 6.97 -9.79
N PRO A 130 -0.88 6.22 -8.73
CA PRO A 130 -1.89 5.68 -7.82
C PRO A 130 -2.53 6.79 -6.98
N GLU A 131 -3.86 6.81 -6.96
CA GLU A 131 -4.67 7.62 -6.06
C GLU A 131 -5.09 6.77 -4.85
N TYR A 132 -4.93 7.31 -3.65
CA TYR A 132 -5.16 6.59 -2.40
C TYR A 132 -6.37 7.15 -1.65
N GLU A 133 -7.30 6.28 -1.32
CA GLU A 133 -8.49 6.60 -0.54
C GLU A 133 -8.54 5.72 0.72
N PRO A 134 -8.88 6.25 1.89
CA PRO A 134 -9.07 5.42 3.08
C PRO A 134 -10.11 4.33 2.81
N VAL A 135 -9.86 3.12 3.29
CA VAL A 135 -10.91 2.09 3.31
C VAL A 135 -12.00 2.52 4.29
N ALA A 136 -13.26 2.24 3.95
CA ALA A 136 -14.38 2.51 4.84
C ALA A 136 -14.20 1.79 6.18
N MET A 137 -14.53 2.48 7.26
CA MET A 137 -14.57 1.92 8.61
C MET A 137 -16.00 1.47 8.90
N VAL A 138 -16.15 0.29 9.50
CA VAL A 138 -17.39 -0.28 10.00
C VAL A 138 -17.44 -0.14 11.52
N GLU A 139 -18.65 0.07 12.05
CA GLU A 139 -18.95 0.13 13.49
C GLU A 139 -18.85 -1.25 14.15
#